data_AF-A0A2D5S5R2-F1
#
_entry.id   AF-A0A2D5S5R2-F1
#
_cell.length_a   1.000
_cell.length_b   1.000
_cell.length_c   1.000
_cell.angle_alpha   90.00
_cell.angle_beta   90.00
_cell.angle_gamma   90.00
#
_symmetry.space_group_name_H-M   'P 1'
#
loop_
_entity.id
_entity.type
_entity.pdbx_description
1 polymer ?
#
loop_
_entity_poly.entity_id
_entity_poly.type
_entity_poly.pdbx_seq_one_letter_code
_entity_poly.pdbx_strand_id
1 'polypeptide(L)'
;MNALRGILTAGWWLALVIWTTSIAIPGAAAMIAFTRLPPLGITMSGTEDYFAGDAEASGRFVAGFVTNPLFVASDVACFAAATIAWIAMLGTRFRPCGEGLGRILAVIAVTLATVVLGWYLIMIGPPLAESLGTWRDAVLANDRSAAEAAWAIFDPLHERASLLLRIELVLLIVAIIAGGAATRIKSPVGESDS
;
A
#
# COMPACT_ATOMS: atom_id res chain seq x y z
N MET A 1 -12.64 7.11 -31.94
CA MET A 1 -12.67 7.77 -30.61
C MET A 1 -13.23 6.89 -29.48
N ASN A 2 -14.28 6.08 -29.72
CA ASN A 2 -14.88 5.25 -28.67
C ASN A 2 -13.96 4.12 -28.15
N ALA A 3 -13.17 3.49 -29.02
CA ALA A 3 -12.24 2.43 -28.63
C ALA A 3 -11.12 2.92 -27.68
N LEU A 4 -10.49 4.05 -28.00
CA LEU A 4 -9.43 4.63 -27.17
C LEU A 4 -9.96 4.98 -25.76
N ARG A 5 -11.15 5.57 -25.68
CA ARG A 5 -11.78 5.88 -24.38
C ARG A 5 -12.07 4.60 -23.59
N GLY A 6 -12.55 3.54 -24.24
CA GLY A 6 -12.76 2.24 -23.61
C GLY A 6 -11.48 1.64 -23.03
N ILE A 7 -10.38 1.68 -23.78
CA ILE A 7 -9.05 1.22 -23.33
C ILE A 7 -8.58 2.02 -22.11
N LEU A 8 -8.70 3.34 -22.15
CA LEU A 8 -8.30 4.20 -21.03
C LEU A 8 -9.16 3.94 -19.79
N THR A 9 -10.48 3.79 -19.93
CA THR A 9 -11.35 3.42 -18.82
C THR A 9 -10.99 2.05 -18.23
N ALA A 10 -10.72 1.04 -19.07
CA ALA A 10 -10.27 -0.26 -18.61
C ALA A 10 -8.92 -0.17 -17.88
N GLY A 11 -7.98 0.60 -18.43
CA GLY A 11 -6.68 0.87 -17.81
C GLY A 11 -6.79 1.55 -16.45
N TRP A 12 -7.71 2.51 -16.30
CA TRP A 12 -7.99 3.16 -15.01
C TRP A 12 -8.49 2.15 -13.97
N TRP A 13 -9.47 1.32 -14.33
CA TRP A 13 -9.99 0.27 -13.44
C TRP A 13 -8.93 -0.75 -13.03
N LEU A 14 -8.17 -1.23 -14.01
CA LEU A 14 -7.08 -2.18 -13.76
C LEU A 14 -6.02 -1.57 -12.84
N ALA A 15 -5.66 -0.31 -13.06
CA ALA A 15 -4.72 0.40 -12.19
C ALA A 15 -5.22 0.51 -10.75
N LEU A 16 -6.50 0.84 -10.52
CA LEU A 16 -7.05 0.87 -9.16
C LEU A 16 -7.02 -0.49 -8.48
N VAL A 17 -7.33 -1.57 -9.20
CA VAL A 17 -7.25 -2.94 -8.67
C VAL A 17 -5.81 -3.28 -8.30
N ILE A 18 -4.86 -3.08 -9.22
CA ILE A 18 -3.44 -3.34 -8.98
C ILE A 18 -2.99 -2.57 -7.76
N TRP A 19 -3.23 -1.25 -7.72
CA TRP A 19 -2.83 -0.39 -6.61
C TRP A 19 -3.41 -0.87 -5.27
N THR A 20 -4.70 -1.19 -5.22
CA THR A 20 -5.35 -1.72 -4.02
C THR A 20 -4.73 -3.03 -3.56
N THR A 21 -4.49 -3.97 -4.51
CA THR A 21 -3.91 -5.28 -4.20
C THR A 21 -2.44 -5.20 -3.78
N SER A 22 -1.68 -4.26 -4.34
CA SER A 22 -0.30 -3.98 -3.97
C SER A 22 -0.16 -3.58 -2.51
N ILE A 23 -1.17 -2.91 -1.93
CA ILE A 23 -1.19 -2.59 -0.49
C ILE A 23 -1.66 -3.80 0.33
N ALA A 24 -2.75 -4.44 -0.10
CA ALA A 24 -3.41 -5.49 0.68
C ALA A 24 -2.58 -6.77 0.82
N ILE A 25 -1.89 -7.20 -0.25
CA ILE A 25 -1.16 -8.47 -0.27
C ILE A 25 0.05 -8.46 0.69
N PRO A 26 0.97 -7.47 0.66
CA PRO A 26 2.05 -7.39 1.63
C PRO A 26 1.54 -7.25 3.07
N GLY A 27 0.46 -6.51 3.29
CA GLY A 27 -0.18 -6.41 4.61
C GLY A 27 -0.63 -7.77 5.14
N ALA A 28 -1.33 -8.55 4.31
CA ALA A 28 -1.74 -9.91 4.66
C ALA A 28 -0.54 -10.84 4.88
N ALA A 29 0.48 -10.76 4.01
CA ALA A 29 1.71 -11.54 4.14
C ALA A 29 2.45 -11.22 5.45
N ALA A 30 2.53 -9.93 5.82
CA ALA A 30 3.14 -9.50 7.08
C ALA A 30 2.34 -10.03 8.28
N MET A 31 1.01 -9.89 8.28
CA MET A 31 0.17 -10.47 9.33
C MET A 31 0.43 -11.97 9.51
N ILE A 32 0.53 -12.73 8.42
CA ILE A 32 0.83 -14.17 8.48
C ILE A 32 2.24 -14.41 9.02
N ALA A 33 3.26 -13.71 8.51
CA ALA A 33 4.64 -13.90 8.94
C ALA A 33 4.83 -13.60 10.43
N PHE A 34 4.34 -12.45 10.90
CA PHE A 34 4.46 -12.02 12.31
C PHE A 34 3.62 -12.87 13.27
N THR A 35 2.57 -13.56 12.80
CA THR A 35 1.76 -14.45 13.66
C THR A 35 2.22 -15.90 13.62
N ARG A 36 2.85 -16.36 12.54
CA ARG A 36 3.19 -17.78 12.34
C ARG A 36 4.65 -18.12 12.58
N LEU A 37 5.59 -17.24 12.25
CA LEU A 37 7.02 -17.54 12.42
C LEU A 37 7.45 -17.62 13.89
N PRO A 38 6.99 -16.73 14.80
CA PRO A 38 7.40 -16.82 16.20
C PRO A 38 7.01 -18.14 16.89
N PRO A 39 5.75 -18.65 16.78
CA PRO A 39 5.38 -19.94 17.36
C PRO A 39 6.12 -21.15 16.76
N LEU A 40 6.66 -21.02 15.55
CA LEU A 40 7.45 -22.06 14.89
C LEU A 40 8.92 -22.08 15.35
N GLY A 41 9.33 -21.13 16.21
CA GLY A 41 10.70 -21.03 16.72
C GLY A 41 11.72 -20.73 15.63
N ILE A 42 11.30 -20.04 14.55
CA ILE A 42 12.19 -19.69 13.45
C ILE A 42 13.15 -18.60 13.92
N THR A 43 14.44 -18.88 13.85
CA THR A 43 15.51 -17.94 14.21
C THR A 43 16.43 -17.66 13.02
N MET A 44 17.27 -16.63 13.16
CA MET A 44 18.35 -16.33 12.22
C MET A 44 19.69 -16.62 12.89
N SER A 45 20.55 -17.36 12.21
CA SER A 45 21.89 -17.64 12.72
C SER A 45 22.68 -16.36 12.96
N GLY A 46 23.37 -16.27 14.09
CA GLY A 46 24.15 -15.10 14.50
C GLY A 46 23.36 -14.07 15.31
N THR A 47 22.09 -14.33 15.62
CA THR A 47 21.25 -13.43 16.43
C THR A 47 20.88 -13.99 17.80
N GLU A 48 21.35 -15.20 18.12
CA GLU A 48 20.99 -15.94 19.33
C GLU A 48 21.36 -15.17 20.61
N ASP A 49 22.56 -14.57 20.64
CA ASP A 49 23.05 -13.79 21.79
C ASP A 49 22.27 -12.48 21.96
N TYR A 50 21.87 -11.84 20.85
CA TYR A 50 21.08 -10.61 20.88
C TYR A 50 19.68 -10.87 21.43
N PHE A 51 19.04 -11.97 21.03
CA PHE A 51 17.71 -12.32 21.54
C PHE A 51 17.75 -13.09 22.87
N ALA A 52 18.92 -13.56 23.31
CA ALA A 52 19.11 -14.24 24.60
C ALA A 52 18.10 -15.39 24.84
N GLY A 53 17.75 -16.13 23.77
CA GLY A 53 16.76 -17.21 23.82
C GLY A 53 15.29 -16.77 23.72
N ASP A 54 15.01 -15.48 23.51
CA ASP A 54 13.66 -14.98 23.18
C ASP A 54 13.28 -15.39 21.75
N ALA A 55 12.68 -16.59 21.64
CA ALA A 55 12.20 -17.13 20.39
C ALA A 55 11.11 -16.27 19.74
N GLU A 56 10.33 -15.53 20.53
CA GLU A 56 9.27 -14.68 19.99
C GLU A 56 9.87 -13.45 19.30
N ALA A 57 10.78 -12.74 19.97
CA ALA A 57 11.48 -11.59 19.41
C ALA A 57 12.31 -11.99 18.18
N SER A 58 13.03 -13.12 18.26
CA SER A 58 13.79 -13.66 17.12
C SER A 58 12.87 -14.00 15.94
N GLY A 59 11.70 -14.58 16.18
CA GLY A 59 10.74 -14.89 15.13
C GLY A 59 10.16 -13.65 14.46
N ARG A 60 9.91 -12.58 15.22
CA ARG A 60 9.45 -11.29 14.68
C ARG A 60 10.54 -10.60 13.86
N PHE A 61 11.81 -10.71 14.28
CA PHE A 61 12.95 -10.22 13.51
C PHE A 61 13.03 -10.90 12.14
N VAL A 62 12.94 -12.23 12.11
CA VAL A 62 12.91 -13.00 10.85
C VAL A 62 11.70 -12.62 9.99
N ALA A 63 10.51 -12.48 10.61
CA ALA A 63 9.31 -12.06 9.89
C ALA A 63 9.52 -10.74 9.15
N GLY A 64 10.05 -9.73 9.85
CA GLY A 64 10.38 -8.44 9.25
C GLY A 64 11.35 -8.55 8.09
N PHE A 65 12.38 -9.42 8.19
CA PHE A 65 13.33 -9.70 7.11
C PHE A 65 12.65 -10.29 5.86
N VAL A 66 11.80 -11.29 6.05
CA VAL A 66 11.12 -12.01 4.95
C VAL A 66 10.09 -11.12 4.26
N THR A 67 9.42 -10.22 5.00
CA THR A 67 8.34 -9.39 4.44
C THR A 67 8.86 -8.12 3.77
N ASN A 68 10.05 -7.63 4.13
CA ASN A 68 10.57 -6.36 3.61
C ASN A 68 10.65 -6.28 2.08
N PRO A 69 11.15 -7.30 1.35
CA PRO A 69 11.15 -7.28 -0.11
C PRO A 69 9.74 -7.12 -0.72
N LEU A 70 8.69 -7.62 -0.05
CA LEU A 70 7.31 -7.47 -0.51
C LEU A 70 6.84 -6.02 -0.41
N PHE A 71 7.21 -5.30 0.65
CA PHE A 71 6.90 -3.87 0.79
C PHE A 71 7.63 -3.03 -0.24
N VAL A 72 8.91 -3.30 -0.50
CA VAL A 72 9.67 -2.61 -1.57
C VAL A 72 9.04 -2.85 -2.94
N ALA A 73 8.67 -4.09 -3.26
CA ALA A 73 7.97 -4.41 -4.51
C ALA A 73 6.59 -3.74 -4.59
N SER A 74 5.88 -3.66 -3.47
CA SER A 74 4.60 -2.95 -3.35
C SER A 74 4.75 -1.47 -3.66
N ASP A 75 5.76 -0.78 -3.13
CA ASP A 75 5.98 0.64 -3.36
C ASP A 75 6.15 0.95 -4.86
N VAL A 76 6.93 0.12 -5.55
CA VAL A 76 7.10 0.20 -7.01
C VAL A 76 5.78 -0.03 -7.73
N ALA A 77 5.02 -1.06 -7.34
CA ALA A 77 3.75 -1.38 -7.96
C ALA A 77 2.68 -0.30 -7.73
N CYS A 78 2.60 0.27 -6.52
CA CYS A 78 1.73 1.39 -6.18
C CYS A 78 2.07 2.62 -7.03
N PHE A 79 3.35 2.97 -7.15
CA PHE A 79 3.80 4.09 -7.98
C PHE A 79 3.45 3.89 -9.46
N ALA A 80 3.70 2.70 -10.00
CA ALA A 80 3.37 2.36 -11.39
C ALA A 80 1.85 2.42 -11.63
N ALA A 81 1.06 1.83 -10.73
CA ALA A 81 -0.39 1.82 -10.81
C ALA A 81 -0.98 3.23 -10.70
N ALA A 82 -0.48 4.06 -9.78
CA ALA A 82 -0.86 5.47 -9.67
C ALA A 82 -0.59 6.22 -10.98
N THR A 83 0.59 6.01 -11.57
CA THR A 83 0.96 6.63 -12.86
C THR A 83 -0.01 6.23 -13.98
N ILE A 84 -0.32 4.94 -14.11
CA ILE A 84 -1.27 4.44 -15.12
C ILE A 84 -2.67 5.01 -14.87
N ALA A 85 -3.12 5.08 -13.61
CA ALA A 85 -4.40 5.66 -13.25
C ALA A 85 -4.48 7.15 -13.67
N TRP A 86 -3.42 7.93 -13.45
CA TRP A 86 -3.34 9.33 -13.86
C TRP A 86 -3.31 9.50 -15.38
N ILE A 87 -2.52 8.71 -16.10
CA ILE A 87 -2.50 8.73 -17.57
C ILE A 87 -3.90 8.46 -18.13
N ALA A 88 -4.57 7.43 -17.63
CA ALA A 88 -5.93 7.08 -18.03
C ALA A 88 -6.95 8.18 -17.68
N MET A 89 -6.84 8.78 -16.49
CA MET A 89 -7.70 9.85 -16.03
C MET A 89 -7.53 11.13 -16.87
N LEU A 90 -6.29 11.53 -17.19
CA LEU A 90 -6.00 12.67 -18.05
C LEU A 90 -6.47 12.41 -19.49
N GLY A 91 -6.19 11.22 -20.03
CA GLY A 91 -6.62 10.81 -21.38
C GLY A 91 -8.13 10.76 -21.54
N THR A 92 -8.88 10.51 -20.45
CA THR A 92 -10.35 10.58 -20.41
C THR A 92 -10.89 11.96 -20.01
N ARG A 93 -10.04 12.99 -19.92
CA ARG A 93 -10.40 14.35 -19.50
C ARG A 93 -11.13 14.38 -18.15
N PHE A 94 -10.60 13.65 -17.17
CA PHE A 94 -11.17 13.49 -15.83
C PHE A 94 -12.57 12.84 -15.83
N ARG A 95 -12.88 12.04 -16.86
CA ARG A 95 -14.09 11.21 -16.95
C ARG A 95 -13.73 9.73 -17.13
N PRO A 96 -12.96 9.13 -16.20
CA PRO A 96 -12.49 7.76 -16.34
C PRO A 96 -13.60 6.72 -16.12
N CYS A 97 -14.60 7.07 -15.31
CA CYS A 97 -15.83 6.31 -15.09
C CYS A 97 -17.05 7.14 -15.58
N GLY A 98 -18.28 6.70 -15.29
CA GLY A 98 -19.52 7.33 -15.74
C GLY A 98 -19.72 8.80 -15.32
N GLU A 99 -20.97 9.24 -15.15
CA GLU A 99 -21.27 10.65 -14.88
C GLU A 99 -21.81 10.89 -13.47
N GLY A 100 -21.94 12.17 -13.08
CA GLY A 100 -22.50 12.58 -11.79
C GLY A 100 -21.53 12.57 -10.62
N LEU A 101 -22.10 12.55 -9.40
CA LEU A 101 -21.37 12.71 -8.14
C LEU A 101 -20.37 11.58 -7.87
N GLY A 102 -20.72 10.33 -8.22
CA GLY A 102 -19.83 9.18 -8.00
C GLY A 102 -18.49 9.31 -8.75
N ARG A 103 -18.50 9.90 -9.95
CA ARG A 103 -17.27 10.24 -10.69
C ARG A 103 -16.42 11.25 -9.92
N ILE A 104 -17.03 12.32 -9.43
CA ILE A 104 -16.33 13.39 -8.71
C ILE A 104 -15.67 12.82 -7.45
N LEU A 105 -16.41 12.02 -6.67
CA LEU A 105 -15.89 11.33 -5.49
C LEU A 105 -14.74 10.39 -5.84
N ALA A 106 -14.84 9.64 -6.93
CA ALA A 106 -13.77 8.75 -7.36
C ALA A 106 -12.49 9.51 -7.74
N VAL A 107 -12.62 10.61 -8.50
CA VAL A 107 -11.47 11.44 -8.89
C VAL A 107 -10.82 12.09 -7.67
N ILE A 108 -11.61 12.64 -6.73
CA ILE A 108 -11.09 13.20 -5.49
C ILE A 108 -10.35 12.12 -4.69
N ALA A 109 -10.95 10.95 -4.53
CA ALA A 109 -10.35 9.86 -3.75
C ALA A 109 -9.03 9.37 -4.36
N VAL A 110 -8.94 9.18 -5.68
CA VAL A 110 -7.67 8.83 -6.37
C VAL A 110 -6.64 9.94 -6.21
N THR A 111 -7.06 11.20 -6.28
CA THR A 111 -6.16 12.34 -6.11
C THR A 111 -5.57 12.37 -4.70
N LEU A 112 -6.40 12.21 -3.67
CA LEU A 112 -5.97 12.14 -2.28
C LEU A 112 -5.08 10.91 -2.03
N ALA A 113 -5.42 9.74 -2.59
CA ALA A 113 -4.59 8.53 -2.48
C ALA A 113 -3.19 8.77 -3.07
N THR A 114 -3.12 9.48 -4.19
CA THR A 114 -1.84 9.85 -4.83
C THR A 114 -1.03 10.80 -3.94
N VAL A 115 -1.68 11.78 -3.30
CA VAL A 115 -1.00 12.70 -2.38
C VAL A 115 -0.46 11.94 -1.16
N VAL A 116 -1.24 11.00 -0.62
CA VAL A 116 -0.83 10.13 0.50
C VAL A 116 0.36 9.26 0.10
N LEU A 117 0.30 8.59 -1.06
CA LEU A 117 1.39 7.79 -1.59
C LEU A 117 2.65 8.63 -1.81
N GLY A 118 2.52 9.80 -2.43
CA GLY A 118 3.63 10.71 -2.67
C GLY A 118 4.28 11.20 -1.38
N TRP A 119 3.47 11.54 -0.37
CA TRP A 119 3.97 11.90 0.96
C TRP A 119 4.72 10.74 1.61
N TYR A 120 4.16 9.53 1.56
CA TYR A 120 4.82 8.32 2.06
C TYR A 120 6.17 8.10 1.36
N LEU A 121 6.20 8.03 0.02
CA LEU A 121 7.41 7.71 -0.73
C LEU A 121 8.53 8.74 -0.59
N ILE A 122 8.20 10.01 -0.38
CA ILE A 122 9.19 11.10 -0.31
C ILE A 122 9.62 11.35 1.15
N MET A 123 8.68 11.37 2.09
CA MET A 123 8.93 11.89 3.44
C MET A 123 9.07 10.79 4.50
N ILE A 124 8.51 9.59 4.27
CA ILE A 124 8.45 8.52 5.27
C ILE A 124 9.28 7.32 4.85
N GLY A 125 9.12 6.84 3.61
CA GLY A 125 9.77 5.64 3.09
C GLY A 125 11.29 5.66 3.24
N PRO A 126 12.00 6.71 2.79
CA PRO A 126 13.46 6.76 2.89
C PRO A 126 14.01 6.65 4.33
N PRO A 127 13.60 7.51 5.30
CA PRO A 127 14.11 7.40 6.67
C PRO A 127 13.62 6.12 7.38
N LEU A 128 12.46 5.58 7.01
CA LEU A 128 11.98 4.29 7.52
C LEU A 128 12.89 3.14 7.08
N ALA A 129 13.25 3.11 5.80
CA ALA A 129 14.13 2.08 5.24
C ALA A 129 15.55 2.16 5.83
N GLU A 130 16.08 3.38 6.00
CA GLU A 130 17.39 3.62 6.61
C GLU A 130 17.42 3.14 8.05
N SER A 131 16.49 3.61 8.90
CA SER A 131 16.43 3.21 10.31
C SER A 131 16.20 1.71 10.50
N LEU A 132 15.39 1.07 9.64
CA LEU A 132 15.22 -0.38 9.64
C LEU A 132 16.53 -1.12 9.29
N GLY A 133 17.28 -0.62 8.32
CA GLY A 133 18.59 -1.15 7.96
C GLY A 133 19.58 -1.04 9.12
N THR A 134 19.72 0.15 9.71
CA THR A 134 20.58 0.38 10.88
C THR A 134 20.22 -0.52 12.05
N TRP A 135 18.92 -0.69 12.33
CA TRP A 135 18.47 -1.59 13.38
C TRP A 135 18.87 -3.05 13.11
N ARG A 136 18.70 -3.53 11.87
CA ARG A 136 19.09 -4.90 11.48
C ARG A 136 20.58 -5.13 11.62
N ASP A 137 21.39 -4.20 11.13
CA ASP A 137 22.84 -4.29 11.19
C ASP A 137 23.32 -4.31 12.66
N ALA A 138 22.70 -3.49 13.53
CA ALA A 138 23.00 -3.49 14.96
C ALA A 138 22.60 -4.80 15.65
N VAL A 139 21.45 -5.39 15.31
CA VAL A 139 21.04 -6.70 15.81
C VAL A 139 22.04 -7.78 15.40
N LEU A 140 22.46 -7.80 14.13
CA LEU A 140 23.45 -8.76 13.61
C LEU A 140 24.85 -8.57 14.23
N ALA A 141 25.19 -7.35 14.64
CA ALA A 141 26.43 -7.04 15.35
C ALA A 141 26.35 -7.27 16.88
N ASN A 142 25.19 -7.70 17.40
CA ASN A 142 24.89 -7.80 18.83
C ASN A 142 25.07 -6.45 19.60
N ASP A 143 24.87 -5.32 18.92
CA ASP A 143 24.96 -3.97 19.50
C ASP A 143 23.57 -3.49 19.93
N ARG A 144 23.23 -3.73 21.21
CA ARG A 144 21.93 -3.33 21.78
C ARG A 144 21.72 -1.82 21.81
N SER A 145 22.76 -1.05 22.12
CA SER A 145 22.63 0.40 22.23
C SER A 145 22.34 1.03 20.87
N ALA A 146 23.01 0.57 19.81
CA ALA A 146 22.75 1.04 18.45
C ALA A 146 21.36 0.59 17.96
N ALA A 147 20.96 -0.65 18.27
CA ALA A 147 19.65 -1.17 17.91
C ALA A 147 18.51 -0.38 18.57
N GLU A 148 18.61 -0.07 19.86
CA GLU A 148 17.62 0.76 20.56
C GLU A 148 17.50 2.17 19.98
N ALA A 149 18.64 2.80 19.66
CA ALA A 149 18.66 4.12 19.04
C ALA A 149 18.01 4.13 17.65
N ALA A 150 18.30 3.12 16.82
CA ALA A 150 17.67 2.96 15.51
C ALA A 150 16.17 2.66 15.61
N TRP A 151 15.77 1.81 16.57
CA TRP A 151 14.37 1.47 16.81
C TRP A 151 13.54 2.68 17.24
N ALA A 152 14.09 3.57 18.07
CA ALA A 152 13.43 4.81 18.50
C ALA A 152 13.09 5.75 17.34
N ILE A 153 13.78 5.64 16.21
CA ILE A 153 13.48 6.37 14.97
C ILE A 153 12.49 5.58 14.11
N PHE A 154 12.73 4.27 13.96
CA PHE A 154 11.93 3.39 13.13
C PHE A 154 10.47 3.29 13.58
N ASP A 155 10.22 3.04 14.86
CA ASP A 155 8.89 2.74 15.39
C ASP A 155 7.83 3.83 15.10
N PRO A 156 8.05 5.12 15.42
CA PRO A 156 7.08 6.16 15.09
C PRO A 156 6.92 6.38 13.57
N LEU A 157 7.95 6.12 12.76
CA LEU A 157 7.84 6.17 11.30
C LEU A 157 7.01 5.01 10.76
N HIS A 158 7.18 3.80 11.33
CA HIS A 158 6.43 2.61 10.97
C HIS A 158 4.94 2.76 11.29
N GLU A 159 4.58 3.35 12.44
CA GLU A 159 3.20 3.66 12.79
C GLU A 159 2.57 4.65 11.79
N ARG A 160 3.31 5.69 11.42
CA ARG A 160 2.87 6.69 10.42
C ARG A 160 2.71 6.05 9.04
N ALA A 161 3.67 5.25 8.59
CA ALA A 161 3.56 4.50 7.34
C ALA A 161 2.32 3.60 7.34
N SER A 162 2.10 2.86 8.43
CA SER A 162 0.92 2.00 8.61
C SER A 162 -0.40 2.79 8.58
N LEU A 163 -0.44 4.00 9.14
CA LEU A 163 -1.60 4.88 9.04
C LEU A 163 -1.83 5.35 7.60
N LEU A 164 -0.78 5.81 6.91
CA LEU A 164 -0.88 6.29 5.53
C LEU A 164 -1.37 5.18 4.58
N LEU A 165 -0.82 3.97 4.67
CA LEU A 165 -1.28 2.83 3.87
C LEU A 165 -2.75 2.47 4.12
N ARG A 166 -3.24 2.59 5.36
CA ARG A 166 -4.66 2.39 5.68
C ARG A 166 -5.55 3.47 5.05
N ILE A 167 -5.14 4.74 5.15
CA ILE A 167 -5.86 5.86 4.54
C ILE A 167 -5.90 5.68 3.02
N GLU A 168 -4.77 5.36 2.41
CA GLU A 168 -4.63 5.10 0.97
C GLU A 168 -5.55 3.97 0.51
N LEU A 169 -5.56 2.84 1.22
CA LEU A 169 -6.43 1.71 0.92
C LEU A 169 -7.91 2.09 0.99
N VAL A 170 -8.33 2.83 2.02
CA VAL A 170 -9.71 3.32 2.16
C VAL A 170 -10.08 4.24 0.99
N LEU A 171 -9.20 5.17 0.61
CA LEU A 171 -9.43 6.07 -0.52
C LEU A 171 -9.57 5.31 -1.84
N LEU A 172 -8.75 4.29 -2.09
CA LEU A 172 -8.85 3.46 -3.28
C LEU A 172 -10.15 2.65 -3.31
N ILE A 173 -10.58 2.09 -2.17
CA ILE A 173 -11.88 1.41 -2.05
C ILE A 173 -13.03 2.38 -2.34
N VAL A 174 -12.99 3.60 -1.77
CA VAL A 174 -13.98 4.65 -2.06
C VAL A 174 -14.00 4.98 -3.54
N ALA A 175 -12.84 5.12 -4.19
CA ALA A 175 -12.76 5.38 -5.62
C ALA A 175 -13.41 4.27 -6.46
N ILE A 176 -13.15 3.01 -6.10
CA ILE A 176 -13.73 1.85 -6.77
C ILE A 176 -15.24 1.82 -6.60
N ILE A 177 -15.75 1.99 -5.38
CA ILE A 177 -17.20 1.95 -5.10
C ILE A 177 -17.91 3.11 -5.79
N ALA A 178 -17.42 4.34 -5.62
CA ALA A 178 -18.05 5.54 -6.17
C ALA A 178 -17.99 5.56 -7.71
N GLY A 179 -16.86 5.18 -8.30
CA GLY A 179 -16.71 5.06 -9.75
C GLY A 179 -17.58 3.94 -10.34
N GLY A 180 -17.74 2.85 -9.60
CA GLY A 180 -18.54 1.70 -10.00
C GLY A 180 -20.02 2.06 -10.03
N ALA A 181 -20.49 2.74 -8.98
CA ALA A 181 -21.84 3.28 -8.91
C ALA A 181 -22.13 4.27 -10.06
N ALA A 182 -21.21 5.19 -10.36
CA ALA A 182 -21.34 6.14 -11.46
C ALA A 182 -21.45 5.48 -12.84
N THR A 183 -20.90 4.28 -13.01
CA THR A 183 -20.94 3.53 -14.28
C THR A 183 -22.28 2.80 -14.48
N ARG A 184 -23.05 2.55 -13.41
CA ARG A 184 -24.33 1.82 -13.45
C ARG A 184 -25.56 2.70 -13.61
N ILE A 185 -25.46 4.02 -13.42
CA ILE A 185 -26.61 4.94 -13.54
C ILE A 185 -26.88 5.22 -15.02
N LYS A 186 -27.53 4.25 -15.67
CA LYS A 186 -28.33 4.47 -16.88
C LYS A 186 -29.45 3.42 -16.89
N SER A 187 -30.49 3.67 -16.10
CA SER A 187 -31.80 3.03 -16.30
C SER A 187 -32.75 4.09 -16.84
N PRO A 188 -33.21 3.99 -18.09
CA PRO A 188 -34.39 4.73 -18.52
C PRO A 188 -35.59 4.06 -17.86
N VAL A 189 -36.10 4.62 -16.77
CA VAL A 189 -37.46 4.33 -16.32
C VAL A 189 -38.28 5.53 -16.79
N GLY A 190 -39.12 5.31 -17.80
CA GLY A 190 -40.15 6.27 -18.22
C GLY A 190 -40.10 6.67 -19.70
N GLU A 191 -40.20 5.70 -20.61
CA GLU A 191 -41.06 5.91 -21.79
C GLU A 191 -42.26 4.97 -21.61
N SER A 192 -43.22 5.44 -20.83
CA SER A 192 -44.56 4.89 -20.78
C SER A 192 -45.52 6.02 -21.12
N ASP A 193 -45.55 6.40 -22.39
CA ASP A 193 -46.62 7.17 -23.00
C ASP A 193 -47.07 6.33 -24.20
N SER A 194 -48.15 5.55 -24.08
CA SER A 194 -49.56 5.93 -24.31
C SER A 194 -49.83 6.33 -25.75
#